data_AF-A0A962D8D1-F1
#
_entry.id   AF-A0A962D8D1-F1
#
_cell.length_a   1.000
_cell.length_b   1.000
_cell.length_c   1.000
_cell.angle_alpha   90.00
_cell.angle_beta   90.00
_cell.angle_gamma   90.00
#
_symmetry.space_group_name_H-M   'P 1'
#
loop_
_entity.id
_entity.type
_entity.pdbx_description
1 polymer ?
#
loop_
_entity_poly.entity_id
_entity_poly.type
_entity_poly.pdbx_seq_one_letter_code
_entity_poly.pdbx_strand_id
1 'polypeptide(L)' 'MVYLIGIVGFVGGFVIGQMVLYFFLRDVPAEKLLNDPYIKWKYGLLNWAFAVLGAYSMVVTYQEYYP' A
#
# COMPACT_ATOMS: atom_id res chain seq x y z
N MET A 1 -3.84 -19.43 9.94
CA MET A 1 -4.76 -18.87 8.93
C MET A 1 -4.79 -17.35 8.96
N VAL A 2 -4.99 -16.71 10.13
CA VAL A 2 -4.96 -15.24 10.27
C VAL A 2 -3.69 -14.59 9.68
N TYR A 3 -2.50 -15.16 9.91
CA TYR A 3 -1.25 -14.64 9.33
C TYR A 3 -1.22 -14.68 7.80
N LEU A 4 -1.76 -15.74 7.18
CA LEU A 4 -1.86 -15.86 5.72
C LEU A 4 -2.78 -14.78 5.16
N ILE A 5 -3.94 -14.57 5.79
CA ILE A 5 -4.88 -13.52 5.41
C ILE A 5 -4.26 -12.12 5.56
N GLY A 6 -3.53 -11.88 6.66
CA GLY A 6 -2.79 -10.63 6.84
C GLY A 6 -1.75 -10.39 5.74
N ILE A 7 -1.04 -11.43 5.29
CA ILE A 7 -0.09 -11.33 4.16
C ILE A 7 -0.83 -11.02 2.85
N VAL A 8 -1.96 -11.67 2.57
CA VAL A 8 -2.76 -11.40 1.36
C VAL A 8 -3.28 -9.97 1.38
N GLY A 9 -3.83 -9.51 2.52
CA GLY A 9 -4.28 -8.14 2.71
C GLY A 9 -3.14 -7.13 2.59
N PHE A 10 -1.96 -7.45 3.11
CA PHE A 10 -0.76 -6.62 3.00
C PHE A 10 -0.32 -6.45 1.54
N VAL A 11 -0.18 -7.55 0.80
CA VAL A 11 0.21 -7.54 -0.62
C VAL A 11 -0.86 -6.83 -1.46
N GLY A 12 -2.14 -7.11 -1.22
CA GLY A 12 -3.25 -6.43 -1.89
C GLY A 12 -3.25 -4.92 -1.63
N GLY A 13 -3.10 -4.52 -0.37
CA GLY A 13 -2.98 -3.12 0.03
C GLY A 13 -1.77 -2.44 -0.60
N PHE A 14 -0.63 -3.13 -0.71
CA PHE A 14 0.57 -2.63 -1.38
C PHE A 14 0.33 -2.41 -2.88
N VAL A 15 -0.32 -3.35 -3.57
CA VAL A 15 -0.66 -3.19 -5.00
C VAL A 15 -1.62 -2.02 -5.21
N ILE A 16 -2.62 -1.87 -4.35
CA ILE A 16 -3.55 -0.73 -4.38
C ILE A 16 -2.80 0.59 -4.16
N GLY A 17 -1.91 0.65 -3.16
CA GLY A 17 -1.07 1.81 -2.92
C GLY A 17 -0.23 2.17 -4.14
N GLN A 18 0.37 1.20 -4.82
CA GLN A 18 1.13 1.43 -6.06
C GLN A 18 0.25 1.98 -7.19
N MET A 19 -0.98 1.49 -7.35
CA MET A 19 -1.92 2.03 -8.34
C MET A 19 -2.31 3.49 -8.03
N VAL A 20 -2.52 3.81 -6.76
CA VAL A 20 -2.80 5.19 -6.30
C VAL A 20 -1.59 6.10 -6.55
N LEU A 21 -0.37 5.62 -6.26
CA LEU A 21 0.86 6.34 -6.55
C LEU A 21 1.04 6.59 -8.04
N TYR A 22 0.79 5.58 -8.87
CA TYR A 22 0.84 5.70 -10.32
C TYR A 22 -0.10 6.81 -10.80
N PHE A 23 -1.32 6.86 -10.27
CA PHE A 23 -2.26 7.93 -10.59
C PHE A 23 -1.77 9.32 -10.15
N PHE A 24 -1.25 9.47 -8.93
CA PHE A 24 -0.76 10.76 -8.43
C PHE A 24 0.54 11.24 -9.09
N LEU A 25 1.39 10.32 -9.51
CA LEU A 25 2.73 10.62 -10.04
C LEU A 25 2.78 10.57 -11.57
N ARG A 26 1.67 10.28 -12.26
CA ARG A 26 1.63 10.14 -13.74
C ARG A 26 2.14 11.37 -14.50
N ASP A 27 1.96 12.55 -13.92
CA ASP A 27 2.32 13.84 -14.53
C ASP A 27 3.69 14.35 -14.03
N VAL A 28 4.38 13.60 -13.16
CA VAL A 28 5.68 13.97 -12.60
C VAL A 28 6.80 13.43 -13.49
N PRO A 29 7.75 14.28 -13.95
CA PRO A 29 8.84 13.82 -14.81
C PRO A 29 9.76 12.83 -14.07
N ALA A 30 10.24 11.82 -14.78
CA ALA A 30 11.07 10.75 -14.22
C ALA A 30 12.34 11.26 -13.52
N GLU A 31 12.96 12.32 -14.04
CA GLU A 31 14.13 12.96 -13.42
C GLU A 31 13.82 13.50 -12.02
N LYS A 32 12.61 14.05 -11.81
CA LYS A 32 12.18 14.54 -10.51
C LYS A 32 11.86 13.38 -9.55
N LEU A 33 11.27 12.29 -10.05
CA LEU A 33 11.04 11.07 -9.26
C LEU A 33 12.35 10.45 -8.76
N LEU A 34 13.41 10.48 -9.58
CA LEU A 34 14.69 9.88 -9.27
C LEU A 34 15.56 10.75 -8.35
N ASN A 35 15.50 12.08 -8.51
CA ASN A 35 16.39 13.00 -7.80
C ASN A 35 15.79 13.63 -6.54
N ASP A 36 14.46 13.60 -6.38
CA ASP A 36 13.80 14.20 -5.22
C ASP A 36 13.59 13.15 -4.09
N PRO A 37 14.40 13.20 -3.00
CA PRO A 37 14.26 12.27 -1.89
C PRO A 37 12.95 12.47 -1.12
N TYR A 38 12.37 13.67 -1.12
CA TYR A 38 11.11 13.94 -0.42
C TYR A 38 9.95 13.18 -1.07
N ILE A 39 9.92 13.14 -2.40
CA ILE A 39 8.93 12.33 -3.15
C ILE A 39 9.07 10.86 -2.75
N LYS A 40 10.28 10.30 -2.76
CA LYS A 40 10.50 8.89 -2.40
C LYS A 40 10.00 8.54 -1.01
N TRP A 41 10.33 9.37 -0.01
CA TRP A 41 9.88 9.15 1.37
C TRP A 41 8.38 9.32 1.53
N LYS A 42 7.81 10.43 1.04
CA LYS A 42 6.38 10.72 1.19
C LYS A 42 5.50 9.66 0.53
N TYR A 43 5.78 9.33 -0.73
CA TYR A 43 4.97 8.39 -1.49
C TYR A 43 5.28 6.94 -1.12
N GLY A 44 6.52 6.63 -0.74
CA GLY A 44 6.86 5.34 -0.13
C GLY A 44 6.07 5.09 1.15
N LEU A 45 6.09 6.05 2.09
CA LEU A 45 5.31 5.97 3.34
C LEU A 45 3.81 5.83 3.06
N LEU A 46 3.28 6.55 2.07
CA LEU A 46 1.88 6.44 1.68
C LEU A 46 1.54 5.02 1.19
N ASN A 47 2.40 4.40 0.38
CA ASN A 47 2.21 3.03 -0.08
C ASN A 47 2.26 2.02 1.07
N TRP A 48 3.19 2.20 2.02
CA TRP A 48 3.26 1.37 3.22
C TRP A 48 2.01 1.53 4.10
N ALA A 49 1.45 2.73 4.19
CA ALA A 49 0.18 2.96 4.88
C ALA A 49 -0.96 2.16 4.24
N PHE A 50 -1.07 2.14 2.90
CA PHE A 50 -2.05 1.30 2.21
C PHE A 50 -1.84 -0.19 2.45
N ALA A 51 -0.59 -0.66 2.47
CA ALA A 51 -0.27 -2.06 2.74
C ALA A 51 -0.70 -2.48 4.17
N VAL A 52 -0.38 -1.66 5.17
CA VAL A 52 -0.79 -1.93 6.57
C VAL A 52 -2.31 -1.87 6.73
N LEU A 53 -2.97 -0.89 6.10
CA LEU A 53 -4.43 -0.78 6.12
C LEU A 53 -5.10 -1.98 5.43
N GLY A 54 -4.56 -2.45 4.31
CA GLY A 54 -5.04 -3.66 3.62
C GLY A 54 -4.87 -4.92 4.47
N ALA A 55 -3.74 -5.07 5.14
CA ALA A 55 -3.51 -6.18 6.07
C ALA A 55 -4.51 -6.15 7.23
N TYR A 56 -4.69 -4.99 7.85
CA TYR A 56 -5.60 -4.80 8.97
C TYR A 56 -7.06 -5.06 8.57
N SER A 57 -7.53 -4.46 7.46
CA SER A 57 -8.90 -4.64 7.01
C SER A 57 -9.21 -6.10 6.71
N MET A 58 -8.31 -6.81 6.04
CA MET A 58 -8.53 -8.21 5.69
C MET A 58 -8.54 -9.13 6.92
N VAL A 59 -7.67 -8.87 7.90
CA VAL A 59 -7.66 -9.61 9.18
C VAL A 59 -8.95 -9.37 9.96
N VAL A 60 -9.38 -8.11 10.08
CA VAL A 60 -10.63 -7.75 10.79
C VAL A 60 -11.82 -8.42 10.14
N THR A 61 -11.95 -8.32 8.81
CA THR A 61 -13.03 -9.00 8.08
C THR A 61 -12.95 -10.52 8.28
N TYR A 62 -11.77 -11.12 8.21
CA TYR A 62 -11.66 -12.57 8.44
C TYR A 62 -12.11 -12.99 9.84
N GLN A 63 -11.77 -12.23 10.87
CA GLN A 63 -12.19 -12.52 12.25
C GLN A 63 -13.71 -12.34 12.44
N GLU A 64 -14.33 -11.42 11.71
CA GLU A 64 -15.78 -11.21 11.76
C GLU A 64 -16.57 -12.36 11.12
N TYR A 65 -16.09 -12.92 10.01
CA TYR A 65 -16.76 -14.01 9.29
C TYR A 65 -16.36 -15.41 9.77
N TYR A 66 -15.18 -15.58 10.36
CA TYR A 66 -14.65 -16.85 10.86
C TYR A 66 -14.13 -16.69 12.31
N PRO A 67 -15.05 -16.58 13.29
CA PRO A 67 -14.70 -16.43 14.70
C PRO A 67 -14.02 -17.67 15.30
#